data_AF-A0AAE0J911-F1
#
_entry.id   AF-A0AAE0J911-F1
#
_cell.length_a   1.000
_cell.length_b   1.000
_cell.length_c   1.000
_cell.angle_alpha   90.00
_cell.angle_beta   90.00
_cell.angle_gamma   90.00
#
_symmetry.space_group_name_H-M   'P 1'
#
loop_
_entity.id
_entity.type
_entity.pdbx_description
1 polymer ?
#
loop_
_entity_poly.entity_id
_entity_poly.type
_entity_poly.pdbx_seq_one_letter_code
_entity_poly.pdbx_strand_id
1 'polypeptide(L)'
;MFQPTLTSLLLPLLALLTAPISAYDFSTTLPTSGIPDAQKNDWCTTHVETCGYICGTGMGTDNLGVKTNSCLYTSLQYECVCIKDNLKVKMELFHYTVPGLMCEAAWKACRKTNEGNEAVKKECDEKIRRKCGHLRTKEQETKNEGIYGFFKSLGGSHKRKVRRRFEA
;
A
#
# COMPACT_ATOMS: atom_id res chain seq x y z
N MET A 1 -25.94 56.73 25.47
CA MET A 1 -24.78 55.95 24.97
C MET A 1 -25.15 54.47 25.08
N PHE A 2 -25.19 53.77 23.95
CA PHE A 2 -25.46 52.34 23.80
C PHE A 2 -24.20 51.52 24.18
N GLN A 3 -24.34 50.40 24.90
CA GLN A 3 -24.11 49.03 24.37
C GLN A 3 -24.20 47.92 25.46
N PRO A 4 -24.45 46.65 25.08
CA PRO A 4 -24.98 45.58 25.92
C PRO A 4 -23.97 44.43 26.21
N THR A 5 -24.20 43.67 27.29
CA THR A 5 -23.45 42.41 27.56
C THR A 5 -24.32 41.18 27.31
N LEU A 6 -24.08 40.59 26.14
CA LEU A 6 -23.95 39.17 25.78
C LEU A 6 -24.82 38.11 26.51
N THR A 7 -25.74 37.57 25.70
CA THR A 7 -26.50 36.33 25.89
C THR A 7 -25.60 35.09 25.87
N SER A 8 -25.81 34.19 26.83
CA SER A 8 -25.18 32.87 26.89
C SER A 8 -26.15 31.81 26.37
N LEU A 9 -25.84 31.22 25.21
CA LEU A 9 -26.53 30.05 24.64
C LEU A 9 -25.51 28.91 24.57
N LEU A 10 -25.67 27.92 25.44
CA LEU A 10 -24.90 26.67 25.44
C LEU A 10 -25.56 25.68 24.47
N LEU A 11 -24.89 25.34 23.37
CA LEU A 11 -25.18 24.15 22.56
C LEU A 11 -24.22 23.00 22.95
N PRO A 12 -24.70 21.75 23.07
CA PRO A 12 -23.84 20.61 23.32
C PRO A 12 -23.14 20.17 22.03
N LEU A 13 -21.81 20.08 22.07
CA LEU A 13 -20.99 19.52 20.99
C LEU A 13 -21.22 18.00 20.90
N LEU A 14 -21.74 17.55 19.76
CA LEU A 14 -21.75 16.15 19.36
C LEU A 14 -20.34 15.77 18.85
N ALA A 15 -19.60 14.96 19.60
CA ALA A 15 -18.28 14.48 19.18
C ALA A 15 -18.43 13.32 18.18
N LEU A 16 -18.12 13.55 16.90
CA LEU A 16 -17.94 12.49 15.91
C LEU A 16 -16.64 11.75 16.20
N LEU A 17 -16.73 10.46 16.56
CA LEU A 17 -15.59 9.54 16.61
C LEU A 17 -15.15 9.19 15.18
N THR A 18 -14.28 10.00 14.59
CA THR A 18 -13.52 9.60 13.40
C THR A 18 -12.38 8.68 13.86
N ALA A 19 -12.51 7.38 13.61
CA ALA A 19 -11.39 6.46 13.76
C ALA A 19 -10.31 6.88 12.74
N PRO A 20 -9.08 7.24 13.17
CA PRO A 20 -8.02 7.53 12.23
C PRO A 20 -7.64 6.23 11.53
N ILE A 21 -7.78 6.20 10.21
CA ILE A 21 -7.15 5.18 9.37
C ILE A 21 -5.65 5.51 9.38
N SER A 22 -4.97 5.24 10.50
CA SER A 22 -3.55 5.54 10.62
C SER A 22 -2.77 4.55 9.76
N ALA A 23 -2.14 5.05 8.70
CA ALA A 23 -1.01 4.38 8.09
C ALA A 23 -0.03 4.03 9.23
N TYR A 24 0.36 2.75 9.32
CA TYR A 24 1.34 2.33 10.31
C TYR A 24 2.69 2.93 9.94
N ASP A 25 3.32 3.63 10.88
CA ASP A 25 4.65 4.20 10.67
C ASP A 25 5.72 3.12 10.83
N PHE A 26 6.21 2.64 9.68
CA PHE A 26 7.24 1.59 9.58
C PHE A 26 8.58 2.01 10.17
N SER A 27 8.85 3.30 10.32
CA SER A 27 10.16 3.84 10.72
C SER A 27 10.66 3.28 12.06
N THR A 28 9.73 3.01 12.98
CA THR A 28 10.05 2.48 14.32
C THR A 28 10.45 1.00 14.33
N THR A 29 10.00 0.22 13.33
CA THR A 29 10.24 -1.24 13.25
C THR A 29 11.23 -1.61 12.14
N LEU A 30 11.35 -0.76 11.13
CA LEU A 30 12.31 -0.91 10.03
C LEU A 30 12.82 0.47 9.61
N PRO A 31 13.95 0.94 10.16
CA PRO A 31 14.57 2.17 9.69
C PRO A 31 15.07 1.98 8.26
N THR A 32 14.95 3.02 7.43
CA THR A 32 15.38 2.98 6.02
C THR A 32 16.87 2.71 5.84
N SER A 33 17.69 3.03 6.84
CA SER A 33 19.13 2.72 6.88
C SER A 33 19.42 1.21 7.02
N GLY A 34 18.47 0.43 7.53
CA GLY A 34 18.60 -1.03 7.67
C GLY A 34 18.27 -1.81 6.40
N ILE A 35 17.92 -1.11 5.31
CA ILE A 35 17.46 -1.71 4.05
C ILE A 35 18.56 -1.54 2.99
N PRO A 36 19.07 -2.64 2.40
CA PRO A 36 20.10 -2.57 1.36
C PRO A 36 19.70 -1.66 0.20
N ASP A 37 20.65 -0.90 -0.34
CA ASP A 37 20.39 0.05 -1.44
C ASP A 37 19.79 -0.61 -2.67
N ALA A 38 20.26 -1.82 -3.02
CA ALA A 38 19.68 -2.62 -4.10
C ALA A 38 18.19 -2.89 -3.86
N GLN A 39 17.81 -3.26 -2.64
CA GLN A 39 16.42 -3.53 -2.29
C GLN A 39 15.56 -2.25 -2.33
N LYS A 40 16.10 -1.12 -1.86
CA LYS A 40 15.41 0.18 -1.96
C LYS A 40 15.20 0.60 -3.41
N ASN A 41 16.20 0.37 -4.27
CA ASN A 41 16.12 0.65 -5.69
C ASN A 41 15.04 -0.21 -6.37
N ASP A 42 14.97 -1.51 -6.05
CA ASP A 42 13.95 -2.42 -6.55
C ASP A 42 12.55 -1.98 -6.11
N TRP A 43 12.38 -1.55 -4.86
CA TRP A 43 11.11 -1.03 -4.36
C TRP A 43 10.68 0.26 -5.06
N CYS A 44 11.62 1.18 -5.32
CA CYS A 44 11.33 2.37 -6.10
C CYS A 44 10.92 2.05 -7.54
N THR A 45 11.62 1.12 -8.18
CA THR A 45 11.26 0.65 -9.53
C THR A 45 9.84 0.10 -9.54
N THR A 46 9.52 -0.77 -8.59
CA THR A 46 8.19 -1.37 -8.46
C THR A 46 7.11 -0.32 -8.16
N HIS A 47 7.42 0.67 -7.32
CA HIS A 47 6.51 1.78 -7.02
C HIS A 47 6.18 2.60 -8.27
N VAL A 48 7.19 2.97 -9.05
CA VAL A 48 7.02 3.78 -10.26
C VAL A 48 6.20 3.03 -11.31
N GLU A 49 6.44 1.74 -11.49
CA GLU A 49 5.61 0.90 -12.34
C GLU A 49 4.15 0.83 -11.84
N THR A 50 3.96 0.64 -10.54
CA THR A 50 2.63 0.57 -9.92
C THR A 50 1.85 1.86 -10.13
N CYS A 51 2.49 3.03 -9.92
CA CYS A 51 1.89 4.32 -10.21
C CYS A 51 1.53 4.46 -11.70
N GLY A 52 2.41 4.00 -12.58
CA GLY A 52 2.18 3.95 -14.03
C GLY A 52 0.95 3.12 -14.41
N TYR A 53 0.75 1.95 -13.80
CA TYR A 53 -0.44 1.14 -14.03
C TYR A 53 -1.70 1.82 -13.48
N ILE A 54 -1.66 2.30 -12.23
CA ILE A 54 -2.82 2.95 -11.60
C ILE A 54 -3.27 4.17 -12.39
N CYS A 55 -2.34 5.02 -12.84
CA CYS A 55 -2.70 6.22 -13.57
C CYS A 55 -2.87 5.97 -15.08
N GLY A 56 -2.13 5.05 -15.70
CA GLY A 56 -2.12 4.85 -17.15
C GLY A 56 -3.23 3.93 -17.66
N THR A 57 -3.48 2.81 -16.98
CA THR A 57 -4.56 1.88 -17.36
C THR A 57 -5.76 1.97 -16.42
N GLY A 58 -5.64 2.72 -15.32
CA GLY A 58 -6.65 2.77 -14.27
C GLY A 58 -6.65 1.49 -13.43
N MET A 59 -7.53 1.41 -12.43
CA MET A 59 -7.87 0.13 -11.79
C MET A 59 -8.91 -0.66 -12.60
N GLY A 60 -9.08 -0.38 -13.89
CA GLY A 60 -10.32 -0.72 -14.57
C GLY A 60 -10.33 -0.40 -16.04
N THR A 61 -10.73 0.82 -16.36
CA THR A 61 -11.21 1.23 -17.69
C THR A 61 -10.88 2.68 -18.02
N ASP A 62 -10.29 3.39 -17.08
CA ASP A 62 -10.12 4.83 -17.07
C ASP A 62 -8.62 5.18 -17.04
N ASN A 63 -8.11 5.68 -18.16
CA ASN A 63 -6.77 6.25 -18.24
C ASN A 63 -6.80 7.64 -17.56
N LEU A 64 -6.13 7.75 -16.42
CA LEU A 64 -6.05 8.97 -15.63
C LEU A 64 -4.86 9.85 -16.04
N GLY A 65 -3.90 9.28 -16.77
CA GLY A 65 -2.62 9.89 -17.13
C GLY A 65 -1.69 10.08 -15.93
N VAL A 66 -0.37 9.98 -16.14
CA VAL A 66 0.62 10.23 -15.08
C VAL A 66 1.02 11.71 -15.09
N LYS A 67 0.83 12.42 -13.98
CA LYS A 67 1.33 13.79 -13.80
C LYS A 67 2.69 13.79 -13.10
N THR A 68 2.78 13.11 -11.97
CA THR A 68 4.02 12.94 -11.19
C THR A 68 4.16 11.46 -10.85
N ASN A 69 5.36 10.93 -11.04
CA ASN A 69 5.70 9.57 -10.67
C ASN A 69 7.19 9.50 -10.37
N SER A 70 7.55 9.61 -9.09
CA SER A 70 8.92 9.70 -8.64
C SER A 70 9.17 8.85 -7.40
N CYS A 71 10.40 8.36 -7.26
CA CYS A 71 10.87 7.68 -6.06
C CYS A 71 12.38 7.89 -5.87
N LEU A 72 12.78 8.29 -4.67
CA LEU A 72 14.17 8.50 -4.28
C LEU A 72 14.64 7.31 -3.44
N TYR A 73 15.41 6.40 -4.02
CA TYR A 73 15.80 5.16 -3.32
C TYR A 73 16.65 5.39 -2.06
N THR A 74 17.38 6.50 -1.98
CA THR A 74 18.22 6.82 -0.81
C THR A 74 17.38 7.08 0.44
N SER A 75 16.22 7.71 0.29
CA SER A 75 15.31 8.09 1.38
C SER A 75 13.97 7.35 1.39
N LEU A 76 13.66 6.61 0.32
CA LEU A 76 12.35 6.02 0.03
C LEU A 76 11.20 7.05 0.00
N GLN A 77 11.51 8.32 -0.26
CA GLN A 77 10.48 9.31 -0.59
C GLN A 77 9.90 9.04 -1.96
N TYR A 78 8.59 9.16 -2.10
CA TYR A 78 7.88 8.87 -3.34
C TYR A 78 6.75 9.85 -3.58
N GLU A 79 6.35 10.00 -4.85
CA GLU A 79 5.17 10.75 -5.24
C GLU A 79 4.49 10.10 -6.43
N CYS A 80 3.17 9.93 -6.35
CA CYS A 80 2.33 9.44 -7.43
C CYS A 80 1.09 10.33 -7.54
N VAL A 81 0.97 11.05 -8.66
CA VAL A 81 -0.14 11.95 -8.95
C VAL A 81 -0.61 11.68 -10.38
N CYS A 82 -1.89 11.38 -10.55
CA CYS A 82 -2.49 11.25 -11.87
C CYS A 82 -2.93 12.62 -12.42
N ILE A 83 -3.06 12.77 -13.74
CA ILE A 83 -3.43 14.03 -14.40
C ILE A 83 -4.87 14.40 -14.05
N LYS A 84 -5.79 13.44 -14.17
CA LYS A 84 -7.21 13.65 -13.89
C LYS A 84 -7.39 14.15 -12.46
N ASP A 85 -7.91 15.38 -12.34
CA ASP A 85 -8.21 16.07 -11.08
C ASP A 85 -7.04 16.18 -10.09
N ASN A 86 -5.79 16.05 -10.54
CA ASN A 86 -4.62 15.93 -9.66
C ASN A 86 -4.77 14.83 -8.62
N LEU A 87 -5.39 13.71 -9.01
CA LEU A 87 -5.68 12.61 -8.10
C LEU A 87 -4.37 12.09 -7.45
N LYS A 88 -4.29 12.23 -6.13
CA LYS A 88 -3.24 11.62 -5.32
C LYS A 88 -3.68 10.23 -4.89
N VAL A 89 -3.00 9.23 -5.41
CA VAL A 89 -3.31 7.83 -5.10
C VAL A 89 -2.80 7.50 -3.70
N LYS A 90 -3.62 6.80 -2.92
CA LYS A 90 -3.22 6.22 -1.62
C LYS A 90 -2.33 5.01 -1.84
N MET A 91 -1.03 5.23 -2.04
CA MET A 91 -0.06 4.20 -2.39
C MET A 91 0.09 3.14 -1.28
N GLU A 92 -0.22 3.47 -0.03
CA GLU A 92 -0.22 2.57 1.12
C GLU A 92 -1.24 1.43 1.03
N LEU A 93 -2.28 1.58 0.20
CA LEU A 93 -3.28 0.52 -0.01
C LEU A 93 -2.77 -0.57 -0.95
N PHE A 94 -1.72 -0.30 -1.71
CA PHE A 94 -1.17 -1.18 -2.73
C PHE A 94 0.04 -1.95 -2.20
N HIS A 95 0.12 -3.23 -2.54
CA HIS A 95 1.17 -4.09 -2.02
C HIS A 95 2.56 -3.76 -2.59
N TYR A 96 2.62 -3.49 -3.89
CA TYR A 96 3.85 -3.35 -4.67
C TYR A 96 4.35 -1.91 -4.79
N THR A 97 4.04 -1.10 -3.79
CA THR A 97 4.52 0.27 -3.66
C THR A 97 5.55 0.33 -2.54
N VAL A 98 6.40 1.37 -2.53
CA VAL A 98 7.28 1.64 -1.39
C VAL A 98 6.60 1.45 -0.02
N PRO A 99 5.47 2.10 0.32
CA PRO A 99 4.85 1.91 1.63
C PRO A 99 4.33 0.48 1.85
N GLY A 100 3.82 -0.20 0.81
CA GLY A 100 3.39 -1.59 0.91
C GLY A 100 4.55 -2.57 1.19
N LEU A 101 5.66 -2.39 0.49
CA LEU A 101 6.86 -3.22 0.62
C LEU A 101 7.60 -2.96 1.94
N MET A 102 7.64 -1.70 2.40
CA MET A 102 8.14 -1.36 3.73
C MET A 102 7.31 -2.03 4.83
N CYS A 103 5.98 -2.04 4.68
CA CYS A 103 5.10 -2.76 5.61
C CYS A 103 5.40 -4.25 5.71
N GLU A 104 5.52 -4.88 4.55
CA GLU A 104 5.82 -6.30 4.46
C GLU A 104 7.18 -6.62 5.07
N ALA A 105 8.18 -5.78 4.82
CA ALA A 105 9.52 -5.93 5.39
C ALA A 105 9.53 -5.73 6.91
N ALA A 106 8.81 -4.73 7.44
CA ALA A 106 8.66 -4.51 8.87
C ALA A 106 7.97 -5.69 9.56
N TRP A 107 6.93 -6.25 8.93
CA TRP A 107 6.28 -7.46 9.42
C TRP A 107 7.22 -8.66 9.45
N LYS A 108 7.97 -8.90 8.37
CA LYS A 108 8.96 -10.00 8.32
C LYS A 108 10.04 -9.84 9.39
N ALA A 109 10.54 -8.62 9.59
CA ALA A 109 11.50 -8.31 10.65
C ALA A 109 10.90 -8.61 12.03
N CYS A 110 9.68 -8.13 12.32
CA CYS A 110 8.97 -8.39 13.57
C CYS A 110 8.84 -9.90 13.86
N ARG A 111 8.43 -10.70 12.86
CA ARG A 111 8.29 -12.15 13.01
C ARG A 111 9.63 -12.86 13.18
N LYS A 112 10.67 -12.42 12.46
CA LYS A 112 12.02 -13.01 12.56
C LYS A 112 12.62 -12.79 13.94
N THR A 113 12.51 -11.58 14.49
CA THR A 113 12.98 -11.25 15.84
C THR A 113 12.27 -12.06 16.92
N ASN A 114 11.02 -12.46 16.67
CA ASN A 114 10.16 -13.17 17.63
C ASN A 114 9.89 -14.63 17.23
N GLU A 115 10.79 -15.27 16.49
CA GLU A 115 10.55 -16.60 15.90
C GLU A 115 10.17 -17.68 16.93
N GLY A 116 10.67 -17.58 18.16
CA GLY A 116 10.35 -18.48 19.27
C GLY A 116 9.13 -18.10 20.12
N ASN A 117 8.42 -17.01 19.79
CA ASN A 117 7.27 -16.54 20.57
C ASN A 117 6.03 -16.35 19.68
N GLU A 118 5.19 -17.39 19.61
CA GLU A 118 3.99 -17.39 18.78
C GLU A 118 2.98 -16.30 19.14
N ALA A 119 2.88 -15.93 20.42
CA ALA A 119 1.97 -14.85 20.85
C ALA A 119 2.39 -13.51 20.24
N VAL A 120 3.69 -13.21 20.23
CA VAL A 120 4.22 -11.97 19.65
C VAL A 120 4.20 -12.03 18.12
N LYS A 121 4.39 -13.20 17.50
CA LYS A 121 4.20 -13.36 16.04
C LYS A 121 2.77 -13.02 15.62
N LYS A 122 1.78 -13.45 16.40
CA LYS A 122 0.38 -13.08 16.17
C LYS A 122 0.15 -11.58 16.30
N GLU A 123 0.83 -10.92 17.25
CA GLU A 123 0.81 -9.48 17.37
C GLU A 123 1.41 -8.77 16.14
N CYS A 124 2.51 -9.28 15.57
CA CYS A 124 3.05 -8.79 14.30
C CYS A 124 2.01 -8.88 13.16
N ASP A 125 1.23 -9.96 13.11
CA ASP A 125 0.17 -10.14 12.12
C ASP A 125 -0.97 -9.11 12.31
N GLU A 126 -1.45 -8.95 13.55
CA GLU A 126 -2.59 -8.09 13.87
C GLU A 126 -2.27 -6.58 13.79
N LYS A 127 -1.06 -6.20 14.21
CA LYS A 127 -0.63 -4.80 14.32
C LYS A 127 0.06 -4.28 13.06
N ILE A 128 0.78 -5.14 12.33
CA ILE A 128 1.55 -4.75 11.14
C ILE A 128 0.93 -5.34 9.89
N ARG A 129 0.88 -6.68 9.75
CA ARG A 129 0.52 -7.32 8.47
C ARG A 129 -0.84 -6.90 7.94
N ARG A 130 -1.82 -6.84 8.83
CA ARG A 130 -3.22 -6.45 8.52
C ARG A 130 -3.36 -5.00 8.06
N LYS A 131 -2.37 -4.15 8.33
CA LYS A 131 -2.34 -2.74 7.91
C LYS A 131 -1.56 -2.53 6.61
N CYS A 132 -0.91 -3.56 6.09
CA CYS A 132 -0.18 -3.48 4.83
C CYS A 132 -1.12 -3.37 3.64
N GLY A 133 -0.67 -2.71 2.58
CA GLY A 133 -1.38 -2.68 1.30
C GLY A 133 -1.62 -4.09 0.75
N HIS A 134 -2.86 -4.33 0.32
CA HIS A 134 -3.32 -5.59 -0.25
C HIS A 134 -3.81 -5.45 -1.69
N LEU A 135 -4.02 -4.21 -2.17
CA LEU A 135 -4.46 -3.96 -3.53
C LEU A 135 -3.34 -4.23 -4.54
N ARG A 136 -3.75 -4.61 -5.74
CA ARG A 136 -2.91 -4.84 -6.91
C ARG A 136 -3.56 -4.24 -8.14
N THR A 137 -2.73 -3.86 -9.10
CA THR A 137 -3.18 -3.52 -10.45
C THR A 137 -3.42 -4.80 -11.26
N LYS A 138 -4.18 -4.72 -12.35
CA LYS A 138 -4.47 -5.89 -13.20
C LYS A 138 -3.19 -6.48 -13.80
N GLU A 139 -2.25 -5.61 -14.13
CA GLU A 139 -0.92 -5.95 -14.63
C GLU A 139 -0.10 -6.70 -13.57
N GLN A 140 -0.28 -6.36 -12.30
CA GLN A 140 0.36 -7.05 -11.19
C GLN A 140 -0.28 -8.40 -10.89
N GLU A 141 -1.58 -8.57 -11.08
CA GLU A 141 -2.21 -9.89 -10.91
C GLU A 141 -1.70 -10.89 -11.97
N THR A 142 -1.48 -10.41 -13.20
CA THR A 142 -1.04 -11.25 -14.33
C THR A 142 0.46 -11.53 -14.37
N LYS A 143 1.31 -10.63 -13.87
CA LYS A 143 2.77 -10.81 -13.85
C LYS A 143 3.30 -11.51 -12.60
N ASN A 144 2.57 -11.49 -11.49
CA ASN A 144 3.05 -12.00 -10.20
C ASN A 144 2.70 -13.48 -9.92
N GLU A 145 2.25 -14.25 -10.91
CA GLU A 145 1.98 -15.69 -10.76
C GLU A 145 3.23 -16.56 -10.44
N GLY A 146 4.40 -15.97 -10.18
CA GLY A 146 5.58 -16.73 -9.74
C GLY A 146 6.78 -15.95 -9.18
N ILE A 147 6.82 -14.62 -9.24
CA ILE A 147 8.08 -13.87 -8.99
C ILE A 147 8.29 -13.51 -7.50
N TYR A 148 7.23 -13.24 -6.73
CA TYR A 148 7.36 -12.87 -5.31
C TYR A 148 7.05 -13.99 -4.32
N GLY A 149 7.09 -15.27 -4.74
CA GLY A 149 7.24 -16.48 -3.91
C GLY A 149 6.29 -16.71 -2.70
N PHE A 150 5.40 -15.79 -2.39
CA PHE A 150 4.63 -15.76 -1.14
C PHE A 150 3.24 -16.40 -1.29
N PHE A 151 2.80 -16.62 -2.53
CA PHE A 151 1.48 -17.16 -2.83
C PHE A 151 1.56 -18.62 -3.25
N LYS A 152 1.93 -19.50 -2.30
CA LYS A 152 1.35 -20.83 -2.34
C LYS A 152 -0.10 -20.69 -1.86
N SER A 153 -1.00 -20.56 -2.83
CA SER A 153 -2.44 -20.51 -2.65
C SER A 153 -2.91 -21.51 -1.61
N LEU A 154 -3.50 -21.02 -0.52
CA LEU A 154 -4.54 -21.75 0.20
C LEU A 154 -5.82 -21.65 -0.65
N GLY A 155 -5.94 -22.50 -1.67
CA GLY A 155 -7.18 -22.57 -2.46
C GLY A 155 -6.99 -22.99 -3.91
N GLY A 156 -7.37 -24.24 -4.19
CA GLY A 156 -8.12 -24.66 -5.38
C GLY A 156 -7.61 -24.24 -6.76
N SER A 157 -6.99 -25.20 -7.46
CA SER A 157 -6.83 -25.23 -8.91
C SER A 157 -8.08 -24.74 -9.66
N HIS A 158 -7.93 -23.65 -10.42
CA HIS A 158 -8.72 -23.45 -11.62
C HIS A 158 -7.78 -23.31 -12.81
N LYS A 159 -7.35 -24.47 -13.34
CA LYS A 159 -6.68 -24.54 -14.64
C LYS A 159 -7.68 -24.09 -15.70
N ARG A 160 -7.57 -22.84 -16.17
CA ARG A 160 -8.23 -22.42 -17.41
C ARG A 160 -7.54 -23.14 -18.58
N LYS A 161 -8.19 -24.20 -19.05
CA LYS A 161 -7.83 -24.95 -20.26
C LYS A 161 -8.04 -24.04 -21.47
N VAL A 162 -6.98 -23.38 -21.93
CA VAL A 162 -6.95 -22.73 -23.25
C VAL A 162 -7.01 -23.84 -24.30
N ARG A 163 -8.21 -24.13 -24.79
CA ARG A 163 -8.42 -25.03 -25.93
C ARG A 163 -8.03 -24.26 -27.19
N ARG A 164 -6.76 -24.38 -27.60
CA ARG A 164 -6.36 -24.09 -28.98
C ARG A 164 -7.14 -25.06 -29.89
N ARG A 165 -8.06 -24.54 -30.68
CA ARG A 165 -8.66 -25.28 -31.79
C ARG A 165 -7.72 -25.06 -32.98
N PHE A 166 -6.79 -25.99 -33.15
CA PHE A 166 -6.11 -26.19 -34.43
C PHE A 166 -7.11 -26.78 -35.42
N GLU A 167 -6.96 -26.35 -36.67
CA GLU A 167 -7.78 -26.64 -37.84
C GLU A 167 -7.82 -28.14 -38.20
N ALA A 168 -8.94 -28.54 -38.80
CA ALA A 168 -9.04 -29.51 -39.89
C ALA A 168 -10.32 -29.20 -40.67
#